data_AF-A0A925L1L7-F1
#
_entry.id   AF-A0A925L1L7-F1
#
_cell.length_a   1.000
_cell.length_b   1.000
_cell.length_c   1.000
_cell.angle_alpha   90.00
_cell.angle_beta   90.00
_cell.angle_gamma   90.00
#
_symmetry.space_group_name_H-M   'P 1'
#
loop_
_entity.id
_entity.type
_entity.pdbx_description
1 polymer ?
#
loop_
_entity_poly.entity_id
_entity_poly.type
_entity_poly.pdbx_seq_one_letter_code
_entity_poly.pdbx_strand_id
1 'polypeptide(L)'
;MQPKTQQRLVRLWHAALVGGFAVAYLTGDEDTYSMHLFAGWLVVGLVALRFILPLKLVRPNRPRYFTWGILAALGMSGAAALSGVGADVMPWLEDLHEGLAAASLWLILAHVAAALVVFKGRKWLARLRPAAVVAAMVVVVVASQTALAADAARDAILATYAQQAKAETPAFAGFSAQRGEALYRAKNIANPDAASCAACHTDDPTRAGRHVKTGRAIEPVAVSVNPKRFTDAEKVEERFVRDCKSILGRACSATEKGDYVAFMASR
;
A
#
# COMPACT_ATOMS: atom_id res chain seq x y z
N MET A 1 -19.02 -26.25 25.78
CA MET A 1 -19.68 -25.73 24.56
C MET A 1 -19.92 -26.90 23.60
N GLN A 2 -21.08 -26.98 22.93
CA GLN A 2 -21.35 -28.05 21.96
C GLN A 2 -20.39 -27.93 20.75
N PRO A 3 -19.85 -29.05 20.19
CA PRO A 3 -18.89 -29.02 19.09
C PRO A 3 -19.38 -28.24 17.85
N LYS A 4 -20.68 -28.30 17.57
CA LYS A 4 -21.31 -27.57 16.45
C LYS A 4 -21.30 -26.06 16.69
N THR A 5 -21.58 -25.60 17.91
CA THR A 5 -21.53 -24.19 18.29
C THR A 5 -20.11 -23.64 18.14
N GLN A 6 -19.12 -24.40 18.59
CA GLN A 6 -17.72 -24.02 18.48
C GLN A 6 -17.25 -23.91 17.01
N GLN A 7 -17.70 -24.82 16.14
CA GLN A 7 -17.42 -24.72 14.70
C GLN A 7 -18.07 -23.49 14.06
N ARG A 8 -19.31 -23.16 14.43
CA ARG A 8 -19.99 -21.95 13.95
C ARG A 8 -19.23 -20.69 14.37
N LEU A 9 -18.81 -20.61 15.63
CA LEU A 9 -18.03 -19.48 16.14
C LEU A 9 -16.71 -19.29 15.40
N VAL A 10 -15.98 -20.37 15.11
CA VAL A 10 -14.72 -20.27 14.34
C VAL A 10 -14.97 -19.82 12.90
N ARG A 11 -16.05 -20.26 12.25
CA ARG A 11 -16.40 -19.80 10.90
C ARG A 11 -16.79 -18.32 10.89
N LEU A 12 -17.56 -17.87 11.88
CA LEU A 12 -17.92 -16.47 12.03
C LEU A 12 -16.69 -15.60 12.28
N TRP A 13 -15.81 -16.02 13.18
CA TRP A 13 -14.54 -15.34 13.43
C TRP A 13 -13.69 -15.24 12.16
N HIS A 14 -13.59 -16.33 11.39
CA HIS A 14 -12.81 -16.33 10.15
C HIS A 14 -13.43 -15.44 9.08
N ALA A 15 -14.77 -15.45 8.94
CA ALA A 15 -15.48 -14.57 8.02
C ALA A 15 -15.31 -13.09 8.40
N ALA A 16 -15.38 -12.77 9.70
CA ALA A 16 -15.12 -11.43 10.20
C ALA A 16 -13.68 -10.97 9.92
N LEU A 17 -12.70 -11.86 10.11
CA LEU A 17 -11.30 -11.56 9.83
C LEU A 17 -11.06 -11.28 8.34
N VAL A 18 -11.61 -12.13 7.46
CA VAL A 18 -11.52 -11.94 5.99
C VAL A 18 -12.26 -10.68 5.55
N GLY A 19 -13.46 -10.44 6.08
CA GLY A 19 -14.23 -9.23 5.80
C GLY A 19 -13.49 -7.96 6.24
N GLY A 20 -12.87 -7.98 7.42
CA GLY A 20 -12.04 -6.87 7.90
C GLY A 20 -10.88 -6.57 6.96
N PHE A 21 -10.13 -7.58 6.52
CA PHE A 21 -9.06 -7.39 5.53
C PHE A 21 -9.57 -6.87 4.19
N ALA A 22 -10.71 -7.37 3.70
CA ALA A 22 -11.29 -6.91 2.44
C ALA A 22 -11.70 -5.43 2.51
N VAL A 23 -12.35 -5.02 3.60
CA VAL A 23 -12.71 -3.61 3.82
C VAL A 23 -11.44 -2.77 3.91
N ALA A 24 -10.45 -3.16 4.72
CA ALA A 24 -9.19 -2.42 4.83
C ALA A 24 -8.51 -2.25 3.46
N TYR A 25 -8.44 -3.30 2.64
CA TYR A 25 -7.86 -3.22 1.30
C TYR A 25 -8.61 -2.25 0.38
N LEU A 26 -9.95 -2.33 0.36
CA LEU A 26 -10.79 -1.51 -0.51
C LEU A 26 -10.90 -0.04 -0.07
N THR A 27 -10.53 0.27 1.18
CA THR A 27 -10.70 1.59 1.78
C THR A 27 -9.38 2.26 2.16
N GLY A 28 -8.25 1.69 1.75
CA GLY A 28 -6.92 2.24 2.05
C GLY A 28 -6.59 3.56 1.35
N ASP A 29 -7.54 4.15 0.62
CA ASP A 29 -7.41 5.47 0.04
C ASP A 29 -7.59 6.58 1.09
N GLU A 30 -7.21 7.81 0.74
CA GLU A 30 -7.27 8.93 1.67
C GLU A 30 -8.70 9.39 1.98
N ASP A 31 -9.62 9.13 1.04
CA ASP A 31 -11.02 9.58 1.13
C ASP A 31 -11.87 8.65 2.01
N THR A 32 -11.55 7.36 2.09
CA THR A 32 -12.26 6.38 2.96
C THR A 32 -11.40 5.85 4.11
N TYR A 33 -10.31 6.55 4.43
CA TYR A 33 -9.34 6.15 5.44
C TYR A 33 -9.94 5.80 6.82
N SER A 34 -11.01 6.48 7.25
CA SER A 34 -11.69 6.15 8.50
C SER A 34 -12.25 4.72 8.52
N MET A 35 -12.71 4.20 7.38
CA MET A 35 -13.14 2.81 7.24
C MET A 35 -11.95 1.86 7.26
N HIS A 36 -10.82 2.23 6.64
CA HIS A 36 -9.59 1.45 6.69
C HIS A 36 -9.08 1.30 8.13
N LEU A 37 -9.04 2.40 8.89
CA LEU A 37 -8.59 2.41 10.27
C LEU A 37 -9.52 1.58 11.17
N PHE A 38 -10.85 1.73 11.00
CA PHE A 38 -11.83 0.91 11.72
C PHE A 38 -11.62 -0.60 11.43
N ALA A 39 -11.45 -0.96 10.16
CA ALA A 39 -11.20 -2.33 9.75
C ALA A 39 -9.88 -2.87 10.32
N GLY A 40 -8.82 -2.06 10.34
CA GLY A 40 -7.54 -2.38 10.99
C GLY A 40 -7.70 -2.71 12.47
N TRP A 41 -8.38 -1.86 13.23
CA TRP A 41 -8.66 -2.10 14.65
C TRP A 41 -9.53 -3.34 14.88
N LEU A 42 -10.53 -3.59 14.02
CA LEU A 42 -11.33 -4.81 14.07
C LEU A 42 -10.45 -6.05 13.89
N VAL A 43 -9.54 -6.05 12.92
CA VAL A 43 -8.59 -7.16 12.70
C VAL A 43 -7.68 -7.36 13.91
N VAL A 44 -7.10 -6.29 14.48
CA VAL A 44 -6.30 -6.38 15.71
C VAL A 44 -7.10 -7.03 16.84
N GLY A 45 -8.33 -6.57 17.07
CA GLY A 45 -9.23 -7.12 18.08
C GLY A 45 -9.54 -8.60 17.87
N LEU A 46 -9.85 -9.00 16.62
CA LEU A 46 -10.13 -10.40 16.27
C LEU A 46 -8.91 -11.31 16.45
N VAL A 47 -7.71 -10.84 16.09
CA VAL A 47 -6.46 -11.58 16.29
C VAL A 47 -6.16 -11.72 17.79
N ALA A 48 -6.25 -10.63 18.56
CA ALA A 48 -6.04 -10.65 20.01
C ALA A 48 -7.04 -11.59 20.72
N LEU A 49 -8.32 -11.52 20.35
CA LEU A 49 -9.36 -12.41 20.87
C LEU A 49 -9.02 -13.89 20.63
N ARG A 50 -8.36 -14.21 19.51
CA ARG A 50 -7.96 -15.58 19.18
C ARG A 50 -6.86 -16.12 20.10
N PHE A 51 -5.97 -15.26 20.58
CA PHE A 51 -4.94 -15.63 21.56
C PHE A 51 -5.51 -15.75 22.98
N ILE A 52 -6.43 -14.87 23.37
CA ILE A 52 -7.03 -14.84 24.71
C ILE A 52 -8.06 -15.96 24.91
N LEU A 53 -8.90 -16.22 23.91
CA LEU A 53 -9.88 -17.31 23.92
C LEU A 53 -9.49 -18.40 22.92
N PRO A 54 -8.56 -19.31 23.28
CA PRO A 54 -8.26 -20.45 22.44
C PRO A 54 -9.47 -21.39 22.42
N LEU A 55 -10.35 -21.21 21.43
CA LEU A 55 -11.39 -22.20 21.11
C LEU A 55 -10.67 -23.50 20.75
N LYS A 56 -10.57 -24.42 21.73
CA LYS A 56 -9.92 -25.73 21.64
C LYS A 56 -10.70 -26.63 20.68
N LEU A 57 -10.57 -26.41 19.38
CA LEU A 57 -11.03 -27.39 18.39
C LEU A 57 -9.95 -28.47 18.35
N VAL A 58 -9.99 -29.36 19.34
CA VAL A 58 -9.13 -30.54 19.39
C VAL A 58 -9.62 -31.45 18.27
N ARG A 59 -8.98 -31.35 17.10
CA ARG A 59 -9.06 -32.44 16.12
C ARG A 59 -8.00 -33.46 16.51
N PRO A 60 -8.36 -34.69 16.88
CA PRO A 60 -7.37 -35.75 17.03
C PRO A 60 -6.62 -35.90 15.69
N ASN A 61 -5.29 -36.04 15.75
CA ASN A 61 -4.37 -36.17 14.59
C ASN A 61 -4.16 -34.94 13.68
N ARG A 62 -4.21 -33.71 14.19
CA ARG A 62 -3.77 -32.55 13.39
C ARG A 62 -2.24 -32.52 13.23
N PRO A 63 -1.70 -32.49 11.99
CA PRO A 63 -0.25 -32.39 11.79
C PRO A 63 0.33 -31.09 12.35
N ARG A 64 1.52 -31.13 12.95
CA ARG A 64 2.15 -29.96 13.61
C ARG A 64 2.35 -28.76 12.66
N TYR A 65 2.68 -29.00 11.40
CA TYR A 65 2.89 -27.94 10.41
C TYR A 65 1.65 -27.08 10.18
N PHE A 66 0.44 -27.64 10.34
CA PHE A 66 -0.81 -26.89 10.22
C PHE A 66 -1.03 -25.92 11.38
N THR A 67 -0.54 -26.26 12.58
CA THR A 67 -0.61 -25.38 13.75
C THR A 67 0.38 -24.23 13.57
N TRP A 68 1.62 -24.52 13.16
CA TRP A 68 2.62 -23.50 12.84
C TRP A 68 2.18 -22.57 11.71
N GLY A 69 1.56 -23.10 10.65
CA GLY A 69 1.02 -22.27 9.57
C GLY A 69 -0.09 -21.32 10.02
N ILE A 70 -0.96 -21.73 10.96
CA ILE A 70 -1.96 -20.82 11.53
C ILE A 70 -1.30 -19.75 12.39
N LEU A 71 -0.32 -20.13 13.24
CA LEU A 71 0.37 -19.16 14.09
C LEU A 71 1.15 -18.14 13.26
N ALA A 72 1.81 -18.58 12.18
CA ALA A 72 2.48 -17.69 11.25
C ALA A 72 1.49 -16.73 10.55
N ALA A 73 0.36 -17.24 10.07
CA ALA A 73 -0.68 -16.40 9.46
C ALA A 73 -1.26 -15.37 10.45
N LEU A 74 -1.58 -15.80 11.68
CA LEU A 74 -2.06 -14.91 12.74
C LEU A 74 -1.02 -13.87 13.15
N GLY A 75 0.24 -14.28 13.31
CA GLY A 75 1.34 -13.39 13.67
C GLY A 75 1.59 -12.33 12.60
N MET A 76 1.67 -12.74 11.33
CA MET A 76 1.84 -11.81 10.20
C MET A 76 0.65 -10.86 10.06
N SER A 77 -0.57 -11.39 10.17
CA SER A 77 -1.81 -10.60 10.10
C SER A 77 -1.89 -9.58 11.24
N GLY A 78 -1.51 -9.99 12.46
CA GLY A 78 -1.44 -9.11 13.61
C GLY A 78 -0.37 -8.04 13.46
N ALA A 79 0.82 -8.39 12.98
CA ALA A 79 1.90 -7.44 12.73
C ALA A 79 1.53 -6.42 11.64
N ALA A 80 0.91 -6.85 10.55
CA ALA A 80 0.42 -5.96 9.49
C ALA A 80 -0.65 -5.01 10.02
N ALA A 81 -1.63 -5.49 10.78
CA ALA A 81 -2.69 -4.64 11.33
C ALA A 81 -2.17 -3.66 12.39
N LEU A 82 -1.27 -4.11 13.29
CA LEU A 82 -0.66 -3.26 14.32
C LEU A 82 0.25 -2.18 13.73
N SER A 83 1.05 -2.52 12.71
CA SER A 83 1.88 -1.52 12.02
C SER A 83 1.04 -0.47 11.30
N GLY A 84 -0.07 -0.85 10.66
CA GLY A 84 -0.99 0.10 10.02
C GLY A 84 -1.64 1.04 11.02
N VAL A 85 -2.14 0.51 12.13
CA VAL A 85 -2.68 1.32 13.25
C VAL A 85 -1.61 2.25 13.85
N GLY A 86 -0.36 1.79 13.96
CA GLY A 86 0.74 2.58 14.48
C GLY A 86 1.27 3.66 13.53
N ALA A 87 0.99 3.54 12.23
CA ALA A 87 1.50 4.44 11.19
C ALA A 87 1.05 5.90 11.39
N ASP A 88 -0.12 6.12 12.00
CA ASP A 88 -0.60 7.46 12.34
C ASP A 88 0.30 8.20 13.35
N VAL A 89 0.99 7.45 14.21
CA VAL A 89 1.88 8.01 15.25
C VAL A 89 3.34 7.99 14.80
N MET A 90 3.72 6.99 14.01
CA MET A 90 5.09 6.74 13.59
C MET A 90 5.13 6.52 12.07
N PRO A 91 5.43 7.55 11.26
CA PRO A 91 5.38 7.48 9.80
C PRO A 91 6.21 6.34 9.20
N TRP A 92 7.35 6.01 9.80
CA TRP A 92 8.20 4.88 9.36
C TRP A 92 7.50 3.51 9.42
N LEU A 93 6.41 3.37 10.20
CA LEU A 93 5.59 2.17 10.21
C LEU A 93 4.73 2.03 8.95
N GLU A 94 4.53 3.08 8.16
CA GLU A 94 3.78 3.01 6.91
C GLU A 94 4.47 2.09 5.90
N ASP A 95 5.79 2.28 5.69
CA ASP A 95 6.60 1.41 4.83
C ASP A 95 6.58 -0.04 5.31
N LEU A 96 6.67 -0.24 6.63
CA LEU A 96 6.60 -1.57 7.24
C LEU A 96 5.21 -2.18 7.05
N HIS A 97 4.15 -1.40 7.24
CA HIS A 97 2.77 -1.82 7.05
C HIS A 97 2.53 -2.24 5.61
N GLU A 98 3.00 -1.45 4.63
CA GLU A 98 2.88 -1.77 3.21
C GLU A 98 3.60 -3.09 2.87
N GLY A 99 4.85 -3.24 3.34
CA GLY A 99 5.62 -4.47 3.13
C GLY A 99 4.97 -5.70 3.79
N LEU A 100 4.49 -5.56 5.03
CA LEU A 100 3.81 -6.63 5.75
C LEU A 100 2.45 -6.95 5.13
N ALA A 101 1.69 -5.95 4.67
CA ALA A 101 0.42 -6.13 4.00
C ALA A 101 0.60 -6.90 2.68
N ALA A 102 1.58 -6.50 1.86
CA ALA A 102 1.93 -7.21 0.64
C ALA A 102 2.36 -8.67 0.92
N ALA A 103 3.23 -8.89 1.91
CA ALA A 103 3.65 -10.23 2.30
C ALA A 103 2.48 -11.08 2.84
N SER A 104 1.55 -10.45 3.58
CA SER A 104 0.37 -11.12 4.14
C SER A 104 -0.57 -11.62 3.05
N LEU A 105 -0.73 -10.88 1.94
CA LEU A 105 -1.53 -11.32 0.79
C LEU A 105 -0.98 -12.62 0.19
N TRP A 106 0.33 -12.69 -0.04
CA TRP A 106 0.99 -13.92 -0.52
C TRP A 106 0.84 -15.08 0.45
N LEU A 107 0.97 -14.82 1.76
CA LEU A 107 0.78 -15.83 2.80
C LEU A 107 -0.68 -16.34 2.84
N ILE A 108 -1.67 -15.46 2.68
CA ILE A 108 -3.09 -15.81 2.61
C ILE A 108 -3.37 -16.66 1.37
N LEU A 109 -2.84 -16.29 0.20
CA LEU A 109 -2.97 -17.09 -1.02
C LEU A 109 -2.36 -18.49 -0.83
N ALA A 110 -1.18 -18.58 -0.23
CA ALA A 110 -0.54 -19.85 0.11
C ALA A 110 -1.39 -20.67 1.10
N HIS A 111 -1.99 -20.03 2.11
CA HIS A 111 -2.88 -20.66 3.07
C HIS A 111 -4.14 -21.23 2.38
N VAL A 112 -4.77 -20.46 1.49
CA VAL A 112 -5.94 -20.89 0.71
C VAL A 112 -5.58 -22.07 -0.20
N ALA A 113 -4.45 -21.99 -0.91
CA ALA A 113 -3.97 -23.07 -1.76
C ALA A 113 -3.71 -24.36 -0.95
N ALA A 114 -3.04 -24.24 0.20
CA ALA A 114 -2.81 -25.38 1.10
C ALA A 114 -4.12 -25.97 1.66
N ALA A 115 -5.09 -25.11 2.01
CA ALA A 115 -6.41 -25.55 2.44
C ALA A 115 -7.14 -26.30 1.32
N LEU A 116 -7.15 -25.77 0.08
CA LEU A 116 -7.75 -26.43 -1.07
C LEU A 116 -7.09 -27.79 -1.37
N VAL A 117 -5.76 -27.86 -1.32
CA VAL A 117 -5.00 -29.11 -1.47
C VAL A 117 -5.42 -30.17 -0.44
N VAL A 118 -5.54 -29.75 0.83
CA VAL A 118 -5.83 -30.67 1.93
C VAL A 118 -7.31 -31.07 1.98
N PHE A 119 -8.24 -30.17 1.64
CA PHE A 119 -9.68 -30.43 1.71
C PHE A 119 -10.30 -30.98 0.41
N LYS A 120 -9.75 -30.65 -0.78
CA LYS A 120 -10.18 -31.22 -2.09
C LYS A 120 -9.28 -32.34 -2.62
N GLY A 121 -8.28 -32.74 -1.84
CA GLY A 121 -7.60 -34.02 -1.96
C GLY A 121 -6.48 -34.06 -3.00
N ARG A 122 -5.51 -34.93 -2.70
CA ARG A 122 -4.42 -35.50 -3.52
C ARG A 122 -4.69 -35.71 -5.03
N LYS A 123 -5.94 -35.64 -5.51
CA LYS A 123 -6.36 -35.86 -6.89
C LYS A 123 -5.92 -34.76 -7.87
N TRP A 124 -5.81 -33.49 -7.41
CA TRP A 124 -5.37 -32.38 -8.27
C TRP A 124 -3.83 -32.26 -8.35
N LEU A 125 -3.13 -32.53 -7.24
CA LEU A 125 -1.66 -32.53 -7.20
C LEU A 125 -1.02 -33.64 -8.04
N ALA A 126 -1.70 -34.77 -8.23
CA ALA A 126 -1.23 -35.86 -9.09
C ALA A 126 -1.13 -35.47 -10.58
N ARG A 127 -1.61 -34.27 -10.97
CA ARG A 127 -1.55 -33.74 -12.34
C ARG A 127 -0.50 -32.64 -12.54
N LEU A 128 0.20 -32.21 -11.48
CA LEU A 128 1.19 -31.13 -11.56
C LEU A 128 2.61 -31.71 -11.54
N ARG A 129 3.42 -31.39 -12.56
CA ARG A 129 4.82 -31.83 -12.67
C ARG A 129 5.71 -30.96 -11.76
N PRO A 130 6.67 -31.56 -11.02
CA PRO A 130 7.51 -30.85 -10.04
C PRO A 130 8.39 -29.74 -10.65
N ALA A 131 8.70 -29.80 -11.95
CA ALA A 131 9.43 -28.76 -12.66
C ALA A 131 8.70 -27.40 -12.72
N ALA A 132 7.37 -27.39 -12.69
CA ALA A 132 6.57 -26.16 -12.72
C ALA A 132 6.60 -25.40 -11.39
N VAL A 133 6.86 -26.10 -10.28
CA VAL A 133 6.90 -25.50 -8.92
C VAL A 133 8.26 -24.84 -8.67
N VAL A 134 9.35 -25.40 -9.19
CA VAL A 134 10.70 -24.84 -9.06
C VAL A 134 10.88 -23.60 -9.94
N ALA A 135 10.32 -23.59 -11.16
CA ALA A 135 10.36 -22.42 -12.04
C ALA A 135 9.62 -21.19 -11.45
N ALA A 136 8.53 -21.41 -10.69
CA ALA A 136 7.78 -20.35 -10.03
C ALA A 136 8.51 -19.72 -8.83
N MET A 137 9.41 -20.46 -8.16
CA MET A 137 10.20 -19.93 -7.03
C MET A 137 11.44 -19.14 -7.46
N VAL A 138 11.99 -19.37 -8.64
CA VAL A 138 13.19 -18.67 -9.15
C VAL A 138 12.88 -17.25 -9.64
N VAL A 139 11.66 -16.98 -10.09
CA VAL A 139 11.24 -15.63 -10.53
C VAL A 139 11.07 -14.65 -9.36
N VAL A 140 10.78 -15.15 -8.15
CA VAL A 140 10.51 -14.31 -6.97
C VAL A 140 11.79 -13.75 -6.31
N VAL A 141 12.95 -14.36 -6.55
CA VAL A 141 14.22 -14.00 -5.85
C VAL A 141 14.98 -12.84 -6.53
N VAL A 142 14.65 -12.47 -7.78
CA VAL A 142 15.41 -11.46 -8.54
C VAL A 142 14.98 -10.00 -8.24
N ALA A 143 13.87 -9.79 -7.52
CA ALA A 143 13.27 -8.45 -7.37
C ALA A 143 13.84 -7.58 -6.22
N SER A 144 14.90 -8.00 -5.53
CA SER A 144 15.34 -7.35 -4.28
C SER A 144 16.63 -6.54 -4.44
N GLN A 145 16.66 -5.53 -5.31
CA GLN A 145 17.75 -4.55 -5.35
C GLN A 145 17.24 -3.14 -5.68
N THR A 146 16.80 -2.37 -4.68
CA THR A 146 16.38 -0.97 -4.87
C THR A 146 16.91 -0.07 -3.76
N ALA A 147 18.14 0.40 -3.94
CA ALA A 147 18.66 1.56 -3.19
C ALA A 147 19.50 2.50 -4.07
N LEU A 148 20.14 1.98 -5.13
CA LEU A 148 20.88 2.78 -6.13
C LEU A 148 20.04 3.15 -7.38
N ALA A 149 18.79 2.67 -7.46
CA ALA A 149 17.92 2.84 -8.63
C ALA A 149 16.93 4.02 -8.54
N ALA A 150 16.88 4.73 -7.41
CA ALA A 150 15.89 5.78 -7.17
C ALA A 150 16.02 6.93 -8.19
N ASP A 151 17.24 7.41 -8.42
CA ASP A 151 17.47 8.49 -9.39
C ASP A 151 17.23 8.03 -10.83
N ALA A 152 17.66 6.82 -11.20
CA ALA A 152 17.39 6.25 -12.52
C ALA A 152 15.88 6.05 -12.78
N ALA A 153 15.11 5.65 -11.76
CA ALA A 153 13.66 5.52 -11.85
C ALA A 153 12.98 6.89 -12.03
N ARG A 154 13.43 7.90 -11.27
CA ARG A 154 12.93 9.28 -11.41
C ARG A 154 13.25 9.86 -12.79
N ASP A 155 14.46 9.62 -13.29
CA ASP A 155 14.88 10.03 -14.63
C ASP A 155 14.02 9.38 -15.72
N ALA A 156 13.67 8.10 -15.56
CA ALA A 156 12.76 7.41 -16.47
C ALA A 156 11.34 8.01 -16.46
N ILE A 157 10.83 8.39 -15.28
CA ILE A 157 9.54 9.10 -15.14
C ILE A 157 9.60 10.46 -15.85
N LEU A 158 10.64 11.25 -15.61
CA LEU A 158 10.84 12.54 -16.29
C LEU A 158 10.98 12.36 -17.80
N ALA A 159 11.71 11.35 -18.27
CA ALA A 159 11.83 11.06 -19.70
C ALA A 159 10.47 10.73 -20.34
N THR A 160 9.62 9.99 -19.64
CA THR A 160 8.25 9.68 -20.08
C THR A 160 7.42 10.96 -20.20
N TYR A 161 7.42 11.82 -19.18
CA TYR A 161 6.74 13.12 -19.27
C TYR A 161 7.30 14.00 -20.37
N ALA A 162 8.61 13.96 -20.64
CA ALA A 162 9.20 14.78 -21.68
C ALA A 162 8.71 14.35 -23.07
N GLN A 163 8.51 13.04 -23.30
CA GLN A 163 7.91 12.54 -24.53
C GLN A 163 6.45 13.00 -24.67
N GLN A 164 5.66 12.89 -23.61
CA GLN A 164 4.27 13.34 -23.58
C GLN A 164 4.16 14.85 -23.79
N ALA A 165 5.00 15.64 -23.11
CA ALA A 165 5.01 17.09 -23.21
C ALA A 165 5.37 17.57 -24.63
N LYS A 166 6.31 16.89 -25.31
CA LYS A 166 6.61 17.16 -26.73
C LYS A 166 5.43 16.86 -27.66
N ALA A 167 4.67 15.81 -27.37
CA ALA A 167 3.47 15.47 -28.12
C ALA A 167 2.32 16.46 -27.86
N GLU A 168 2.16 16.93 -26.63
CA GLU A 168 1.16 17.94 -26.25
C GLU A 168 1.52 19.34 -26.76
N THR A 169 2.81 19.71 -26.72
CA THR A 169 3.30 21.05 -27.08
C THR A 169 4.65 20.92 -27.82
N PRO A 170 4.69 21.11 -29.15
CA PRO A 170 5.94 21.02 -29.93
C PRO A 170 7.04 22.00 -29.49
N ALA A 171 6.67 23.11 -28.84
CA ALA A 171 7.58 24.11 -28.29
C ALA A 171 8.19 23.71 -26.93
N PHE A 172 7.93 22.50 -26.43
CA PHE A 172 8.49 22.02 -25.17
C PHE A 172 10.03 22.05 -25.19
N ALA A 173 10.61 22.89 -24.33
CA ALA A 173 12.05 23.13 -24.24
C ALA A 173 12.71 22.44 -23.02
N GLY A 174 11.97 21.62 -22.27
CA GLY A 174 12.42 20.98 -21.04
C GLY A 174 11.67 21.48 -19.80
N PHE A 175 11.85 20.75 -18.70
CA PHE A 175 11.23 21.07 -17.42
C PHE A 175 11.95 22.19 -16.67
N SER A 176 11.24 22.87 -15.78
CA SER A 176 11.74 23.97 -14.97
C SER A 176 11.28 23.83 -13.53
N ALA A 177 12.23 23.75 -12.60
CA ALA A 177 11.97 23.80 -11.17
C ALA A 177 11.25 25.09 -10.74
N GLN A 178 11.51 26.22 -11.42
CA GLN A 178 10.86 27.50 -11.12
C GLN A 178 9.37 27.47 -11.49
N ARG A 179 9.02 26.89 -12.64
CA ARG A 179 7.61 26.69 -13.02
C ARG A 179 6.92 25.70 -12.09
N GLY A 180 7.64 24.64 -11.68
CA GLY A 180 7.15 23.67 -10.70
C GLY A 180 6.88 24.31 -9.33
N GLU A 181 7.77 25.20 -8.87
CA GLU A 181 7.57 25.97 -7.64
C GLU A 181 6.35 26.90 -7.74
N ALA A 182 6.22 27.60 -8.86
CA ALA A 182 5.06 28.45 -9.12
C ALA A 182 3.74 27.65 -9.08
N LEU A 183 3.72 26.46 -9.71
CA LEU A 183 2.57 25.55 -9.67
C LEU A 183 2.27 25.08 -8.24
N TYR A 184 3.29 24.67 -7.48
CA TYR A 184 3.16 24.19 -6.11
C TYR A 184 2.51 25.23 -5.18
N ARG A 185 2.88 26.50 -5.36
CA ARG A 185 2.40 27.63 -4.55
C ARG A 185 1.12 28.27 -5.09
N ALA A 186 0.72 27.95 -6.33
CA ALA A 186 -0.44 28.56 -6.97
C ALA A 186 -1.72 28.28 -6.18
N LYS A 187 -2.46 29.36 -5.87
CA LYS A 187 -3.75 29.27 -5.23
C LYS A 187 -4.85 29.03 -6.25
N ASN A 188 -5.76 28.13 -5.95
CA ASN A 188 -6.91 27.72 -6.74
C ASN A 188 -8.14 27.65 -5.85
N ILE A 189 -9.32 27.72 -6.47
CA ILE A 189 -10.62 27.66 -5.78
C ILE A 189 -11.37 26.35 -6.02
N ALA A 190 -10.74 25.40 -6.74
CA ALA A 190 -11.36 24.13 -7.09
C ALA A 190 -11.61 23.24 -5.88
N ASN A 191 -10.72 23.28 -4.88
CA ASN A 191 -10.90 22.62 -3.60
C ASN A 191 -11.15 23.65 -2.50
N PRO A 192 -12.33 23.61 -1.83
CA PRO A 192 -12.65 24.55 -0.77
C PRO A 192 -11.78 24.37 0.49
N ASP A 193 -11.21 23.18 0.68
CA ASP A 193 -10.44 22.81 1.86
C ASP A 193 -8.92 22.99 1.65
N ALA A 194 -8.46 23.07 0.40
CA ALA A 194 -7.05 23.17 0.05
C ALA A 194 -6.82 24.10 -1.15
N ALA A 195 -6.39 25.33 -0.88
CA ALA A 195 -6.17 26.31 -1.94
C ALA A 195 -4.94 26.01 -2.82
N SER A 196 -3.98 25.19 -2.39
CA SER A 196 -2.77 24.87 -3.15
C SER A 196 -2.17 23.53 -2.70
N CYS A 197 -1.14 23.04 -3.40
CA CYS A 197 -0.38 21.86 -2.95
C CYS A 197 0.23 22.07 -1.56
N ALA A 198 0.71 23.29 -1.28
CA ALA A 198 1.28 23.68 0.01
C ALA A 198 0.28 23.60 1.19
N ALA A 199 -1.04 23.61 0.94
CA ALA A 199 -2.03 23.47 2.02
C ALA A 199 -1.86 22.16 2.80
N CYS A 200 -1.49 21.06 2.10
CA CYS A 200 -1.18 19.77 2.73
C CYS A 200 0.31 19.57 2.95
N HIS A 201 1.16 20.04 2.04
CA HIS A 201 2.61 19.75 2.02
C HIS A 201 3.50 20.84 2.66
N THR A 202 2.89 21.90 3.21
CA THR A 202 3.53 23.11 3.76
C THR A 202 4.22 23.99 2.71
N ASP A 203 4.62 25.21 3.07
CA ASP A 203 5.38 26.08 2.14
C ASP A 203 6.82 25.61 1.89
N ASP A 204 7.34 24.74 2.75
CA ASP A 204 8.68 24.16 2.69
C ASP A 204 8.57 22.64 2.44
N PRO A 205 8.79 22.15 1.20
CA PRO A 205 8.58 20.74 0.85
C PRO A 205 9.54 19.77 1.55
N THR A 206 10.56 20.27 2.25
CA THR A 206 11.49 19.48 3.08
C THR A 206 10.88 19.11 4.43
N ARG A 207 9.79 19.77 4.83
CA ARG A 207 9.09 19.53 6.08
C ARG A 207 7.97 18.52 5.88
N ALA A 208 7.66 17.79 6.95
CA ALA A 208 6.49 16.92 6.97
C ALA A 208 5.22 17.78 6.91
N GLY A 209 4.31 17.40 6.01
CA GLY A 209 2.99 18.00 5.84
C GLY A 209 1.93 17.33 6.70
N ARG A 210 0.69 17.77 6.52
CA ARG A 210 -0.49 17.18 7.14
C ARG A 210 -1.71 17.35 6.25
N HIS A 211 -2.45 16.26 6.04
CA HIS A 211 -3.65 16.31 5.20
C HIS A 211 -4.72 17.18 5.87
N VAL A 212 -5.26 18.16 5.13
CA VAL A 212 -6.13 19.20 5.69
C VAL A 212 -7.44 18.67 6.29
N LYS A 213 -7.98 17.55 5.78
CA LYS A 213 -9.23 16.96 6.29
C LYS A 213 -9.01 15.95 7.39
N THR A 214 -8.08 15.02 7.17
CA THR A 214 -7.89 13.86 8.04
C THR A 214 -6.87 14.11 9.14
N GLY A 215 -6.07 15.17 9.01
CA GLY A 215 -4.98 15.46 9.94
C GLY A 215 -3.85 14.44 9.85
N ARG A 216 -3.83 13.52 8.89
CA ARG A 216 -2.77 12.51 8.78
C ARG A 216 -1.44 13.16 8.41
N ALA A 217 -0.35 12.74 9.05
CA ALA A 217 0.99 13.21 8.71
C ALA A 217 1.35 12.80 7.28
N ILE A 218 2.02 13.69 6.55
CA ILE A 218 2.51 13.44 5.21
C ILE A 218 4.03 13.59 5.25
N GLU A 219 4.76 12.55 4.88
CA GLU A 219 6.22 12.65 4.81
C GLU A 219 6.66 13.74 3.81
N PRO A 220 7.84 14.36 4.01
CA PRO A 220 8.39 15.35 3.09
C PRO A 220 8.31 14.89 1.63
N VAL A 221 7.94 15.83 0.75
CA VAL A 221 7.83 15.59 -0.70
C VAL A 221 9.12 15.94 -1.44
N ALA A 222 9.98 16.76 -0.82
CA ALA A 222 11.32 17.04 -1.31
C ALA A 222 12.19 15.77 -1.36
N VAL A 223 12.91 15.61 -2.46
CA VAL A 223 13.76 14.44 -2.72
C VAL A 223 14.99 14.43 -1.82
N SER A 224 15.53 15.59 -1.43
CA SER A 224 16.71 15.68 -0.56
C SER A 224 16.49 15.04 0.80
N VAL A 225 15.25 15.09 1.32
CA VAL A 225 14.87 14.51 2.61
C VAL A 225 14.24 13.14 2.44
N ASN A 226 13.48 12.92 1.37
CA ASN A 226 12.86 11.63 1.06
C ASN A 226 13.24 11.14 -0.34
N PRO A 227 14.39 10.45 -0.50
CA PRO A 227 14.89 10.03 -1.80
C PRO A 227 14.01 8.97 -2.50
N LYS A 228 13.07 8.36 -1.78
CA LYS A 228 12.07 7.44 -2.35
C LYS A 228 11.00 8.15 -3.17
N ARG A 229 10.85 9.47 -3.03
CA ARG A 229 9.87 10.24 -3.80
C ARG A 229 10.16 10.18 -5.30
N PHE A 230 9.09 9.97 -6.08
CA PHE A 230 9.11 9.88 -7.53
C PHE A 230 9.98 8.73 -8.08
N THR A 231 9.87 7.54 -7.48
CA THR A 231 10.63 6.34 -7.91
C THR A 231 9.73 5.20 -8.41
N ASP A 232 8.42 5.31 -8.22
CA ASP A 232 7.41 4.35 -8.67
C ASP A 232 6.46 5.08 -9.63
N ALA A 233 6.58 4.76 -10.93
CA ALA A 233 5.85 5.46 -11.98
C ALA A 233 4.32 5.31 -11.85
N GLU A 234 3.85 4.14 -11.39
CA GLU A 234 2.42 3.86 -11.25
C GLU A 234 1.84 4.67 -10.07
N LYS A 235 2.51 4.67 -8.92
CA LYS A 235 2.10 5.48 -7.76
C LYS A 235 2.15 6.98 -8.05
N VAL A 236 3.16 7.44 -8.78
CA VAL A 236 3.28 8.86 -9.15
C VAL A 236 2.12 9.27 -10.04
N GLU A 237 1.77 8.46 -11.04
CA GLU A 237 0.64 8.75 -11.93
C GLU A 237 -0.69 8.69 -11.21
N GLU A 238 -0.92 7.68 -10.37
CA GLU A 238 -2.11 7.60 -9.51
C GLU A 238 -2.28 8.88 -8.69
N ARG A 239 -1.20 9.32 -8.04
CA ARG A 239 -1.20 10.51 -7.20
C ARG A 239 -1.47 11.78 -7.99
N PHE A 240 -0.83 11.96 -9.14
CA PHE A 240 -1.10 13.14 -9.99
C PHE A 240 -2.53 13.16 -10.52
N VAL A 241 -3.10 12.01 -10.92
CA VAL A 241 -4.49 11.94 -11.38
C VAL A 241 -5.46 12.42 -10.29
N ARG A 242 -5.26 11.98 -9.05
CA ARG A 242 -6.10 12.40 -7.91
C ARG A 242 -5.84 13.84 -7.50
N ASP A 243 -4.58 14.19 -7.24
CA ASP A 243 -4.22 15.45 -6.60
C ASP A 243 -4.39 16.64 -7.54
N CYS A 244 -4.04 16.51 -8.83
CA CYS A 244 -4.27 17.59 -9.80
C CYS A 244 -5.77 17.89 -9.92
N LYS A 245 -6.60 16.85 -10.03
CA LYS A 245 -8.06 17.03 -10.10
C LYS A 245 -8.61 17.66 -8.83
N SER A 246 -8.12 17.23 -7.66
CA SER A 246 -8.51 17.79 -6.37
C SER A 246 -8.12 19.26 -6.27
N ILE A 247 -6.83 19.60 -6.41
CA ILE A 247 -6.30 20.94 -6.14
C ILE A 247 -6.56 21.93 -7.28
N LEU A 248 -6.43 21.49 -8.54
CA LEU A 248 -6.55 22.36 -9.72
C LEU A 248 -7.93 22.26 -10.40
N GLY A 249 -8.76 21.28 -10.03
CA GLY A 249 -10.04 21.03 -10.70
C GLY A 249 -9.92 20.39 -12.08
N ARG A 250 -8.69 20.03 -12.51
CA ARG A 250 -8.39 19.46 -13.83
C ARG A 250 -7.17 18.54 -13.76
N ALA A 251 -6.96 17.74 -14.81
CA ALA A 251 -5.70 17.03 -14.97
C ALA A 251 -4.53 18.03 -15.15
N CYS A 252 -3.37 17.67 -14.59
CA CYS A 252 -2.11 18.33 -14.94
C CYS A 252 -1.67 17.88 -16.34
N SER A 253 -1.13 18.80 -17.12
CA SER A 253 -0.39 18.51 -18.36
C SER A 253 0.91 17.77 -18.06
N ALA A 254 1.51 17.13 -19.06
CA ALA A 254 2.80 16.46 -18.91
C ALA A 254 3.92 17.45 -18.52
N THR A 255 3.84 18.69 -19.01
CA THR A 255 4.78 19.76 -18.63
C THR A 255 4.65 20.12 -17.16
N GLU A 256 3.43 20.30 -16.64
CA GLU A 256 3.19 20.61 -15.22
C GLU A 256 3.68 19.49 -14.30
N LYS A 257 3.43 18.22 -14.66
CA LYS A 257 3.92 17.06 -13.90
C LYS A 257 5.45 17.06 -13.85
N GLY A 258 6.12 17.18 -14.99
CA GLY A 258 7.58 17.17 -15.02
C GLY A 258 8.22 18.39 -14.35
N ASP A 259 7.62 19.58 -14.47
CA ASP A 259 8.04 20.79 -13.75
C ASP A 259 7.94 20.60 -12.23
N TYR A 260 6.83 20.02 -11.75
CA TYR A 260 6.65 19.69 -10.33
C TYR A 260 7.72 18.71 -9.83
N VAL A 261 7.95 17.62 -10.55
CA VAL A 261 8.99 16.63 -10.17
C VAL A 261 10.38 17.27 -10.20
N ALA A 262 10.68 18.12 -11.18
CA ALA A 262 11.94 18.86 -11.26
C ALA A 262 12.12 19.80 -10.05
N PHE A 263 11.05 20.46 -9.61
CA PHE A 263 11.07 21.27 -8.40
C PHE A 263 11.37 20.42 -7.17
N MET A 264 10.64 19.31 -6.98
CA MET A 264 10.86 18.44 -5.81
C MET A 264 12.23 17.77 -5.80
N ALA A 265 12.79 17.46 -6.98
CA ALA A 265 14.15 16.94 -7.13
C ALA A 265 15.24 17.99 -6.84
N SER A 266 14.91 19.29 -6.97
CA SER A 266 15.81 20.39 -6.63
C SER A 266 15.80 20.76 -5.15
N ARG A 267 14.91 20.16 -4.36
CA ARG A 267 14.68 20.46 -2.95
C ARG A 267 15.05 19.31 -2.06
#